data_AF-A0A7K3IS61-F1
#
_entry.id   AF-A0A7K3IS61-F1
#
_cell.length_a   1.000
_cell.length_b   1.000
_cell.length_c   1.000
_cell.angle_alpha   90.00
_cell.angle_beta   90.00
_cell.angle_gamma   90.00
#
_symmetry.space_group_name_H-M   'P 1'
#
loop_
_entity.id
_entity.type
_entity.pdbx_description
1 polymer ?
#
loop_
_entity_poly.entity_id
_entity_poly.type
_entity_poly.pdbx_seq_one_letter_code
_entity_poly.pdbx_strand_id
1 'polypeptide(L)'
;MRRISFFFSLILITLLTGQYAEGKWKKLAGKDLNAWTQINGTATFILEKGIVTGTTVLNSPNSFLCTKEKYGDFILEFDTWIDPQLNSGVQFRSESLAEYQNGRVHGYQVEIDPSERAWSGGIYDEARRGWMYTLDNNPKGRKAFRPGEWNHYRLEAIGNSIRTWVNGIPCADVVDYLTPSGFIALQVHSIGEDKSKAGLQVKWKNIRIMTENLSKYATPYSDIIPQTSFLDNTLTEREKKEGWRLLFDGTTSKGWMNARTKTFPVSGWEIHDGILSVSPETKAQGGGGDIVSIDKFRNFELIVDFRYAKGANSGIKYFVDTESDNGSLASIGCEYQVLDDRNHPDAKAGVGGNRTLAGLYDLIAPQNKRDNGIDIWNRATIVVNGNKVQHWLNGMMTVEYERGTDAWKELVAKSKFKTSPGFGEVQEGRILLQDHGDKVSFKNIKIRSL
;
A
#
# COMPACT_ATOMS: atom_id res chain seq x y z
N MET A 1 3.50 -26.96 88.89
CA MET A 1 3.01 -27.38 87.56
C MET A 1 2.62 -26.12 86.77
N ARG A 2 3.43 -25.73 85.78
CA ARG A 2 3.23 -24.53 84.95
C ARG A 2 2.15 -24.82 83.89
N ARG A 3 1.10 -24.00 83.81
CA ARG A 3 0.14 -24.00 82.69
C ARG A 3 0.64 -23.01 81.64
N ILE A 4 0.95 -23.51 80.46
CA ILE A 4 1.30 -22.73 79.26
C ILE A 4 0.00 -22.47 78.51
N SER A 5 -0.42 -21.21 78.43
CA SER A 5 -1.55 -20.80 77.59
C SER A 5 -1.03 -20.51 76.18
N PHE A 6 -1.44 -21.33 75.21
CA PHE A 6 -1.23 -21.07 73.78
C PHE A 6 -2.28 -20.07 73.29
N PHE A 7 -1.86 -18.87 72.90
CA PHE A 7 -2.65 -17.94 72.11
C PHE A 7 -2.66 -18.41 70.64
N PHE A 8 -3.80 -18.88 70.14
CA PHE A 8 -4.01 -19.11 68.71
C PHE A 8 -4.30 -17.76 68.04
N SER A 9 -3.34 -17.27 67.25
CA SER A 9 -3.55 -16.10 66.38
C SER A 9 -4.18 -16.59 65.07
N LEU A 10 -5.44 -16.21 64.84
CA LEU A 10 -6.18 -16.52 63.62
C LEU A 10 -5.70 -15.60 62.50
N ILE A 11 -4.80 -16.08 61.64
CA ILE A 11 -4.38 -15.36 60.43
C ILE A 11 -5.53 -15.44 59.42
N LEU A 12 -6.24 -14.33 59.25
CA LEU A 12 -7.24 -14.14 58.21
C LEU A 12 -6.52 -13.96 56.87
N ILE A 13 -6.40 -15.03 56.08
CA ILE A 13 -5.92 -14.96 54.70
C ILE A 13 -7.04 -14.37 53.84
N THR A 14 -6.97 -13.06 53.60
CA THR A 14 -7.77 -12.41 52.55
C THR A 14 -7.27 -12.87 51.19
N LEU A 15 -7.97 -13.83 50.60
CA LEU A 15 -7.88 -14.15 49.18
C LEU A 15 -8.37 -12.92 48.39
N LEU A 16 -7.44 -12.04 48.04
CA LEU A 16 -7.63 -11.06 46.97
C LEU A 16 -7.74 -11.84 45.66
N THR A 17 -8.97 -12.22 45.30
CA THR A 17 -9.28 -12.59 43.92
C THR A 17 -9.10 -11.33 43.08
N GLY A 18 -7.92 -11.18 42.49
CA GLY A 18 -7.69 -10.23 41.41
C GLY A 18 -8.70 -10.55 40.31
N GLN A 19 -9.72 -9.72 40.19
CA GLN A 19 -10.64 -9.74 39.07
C GLN A 19 -9.82 -9.32 37.84
N TYR A 20 -9.18 -10.29 37.18
CA TYR A 20 -8.58 -10.07 35.88
C TYR A 20 -9.69 -9.53 34.98
N ALA A 21 -9.58 -8.28 34.56
CA ALA A 21 -10.49 -7.70 33.60
C ALA A 21 -10.39 -8.51 32.30
N GLU A 22 -11.35 -9.40 32.05
CA GLU A 22 -11.63 -9.89 30.71
C GLU A 22 -11.73 -8.68 29.79
N GLY A 23 -11.02 -8.67 28.66
CA GLY A 23 -11.14 -7.60 27.67
C GLY A 23 -12.60 -7.47 27.26
N LYS A 24 -13.26 -6.40 27.72
CA LYS A 24 -14.70 -6.24 27.53
C LYS A 24 -14.95 -5.76 26.11
N TRP A 25 -15.51 -6.64 25.28
CA TRP A 25 -16.04 -6.27 23.97
C TRP A 25 -17.12 -5.18 24.13
N LYS A 26 -16.93 -4.05 23.44
CA LYS A 26 -17.92 -2.98 23.29
C LYS A 26 -18.67 -3.17 21.99
N LYS A 27 -20.01 -3.26 22.05
CA LYS A 27 -20.85 -3.26 20.85
C LYS A 27 -20.90 -1.85 20.25
N LEU A 28 -20.68 -1.73 18.95
CA LEU A 28 -20.74 -0.44 18.25
C LEU A 28 -22.14 -0.13 17.72
N ALA A 29 -22.91 -1.15 17.31
CA ALA A 29 -24.33 -1.02 17.01
C ALA A 29 -25.15 -1.65 18.16
N GLY A 30 -25.83 -0.80 18.94
CA GLY A 30 -26.61 -1.18 20.11
C GLY A 30 -28.10 -1.35 19.79
N LYS A 31 -28.95 -0.61 20.50
CA LYS A 31 -30.40 -0.55 20.23
C LYS A 31 -30.76 0.54 19.20
N ASP A 32 -29.87 1.49 18.99
CA ASP A 32 -30.03 2.64 18.10
C ASP A 32 -28.68 2.99 17.43
N LEU A 33 -28.71 3.99 16.55
CA LEU A 33 -27.54 4.54 15.85
C LEU A 33 -27.08 5.89 16.41
N ASN A 34 -27.42 6.25 17.65
CA ASN A 34 -27.10 7.58 18.21
C ASN A 34 -25.59 7.84 18.36
N ALA A 35 -24.79 6.78 18.48
CA ALA A 35 -23.34 6.85 18.51
C ALA A 35 -22.70 7.04 17.12
N TRP A 36 -23.52 7.16 16.06
CA TRP A 36 -23.09 7.26 14.68
C TRP A 36 -23.53 8.58 14.06
N THR A 37 -22.87 8.97 12.98
CA THR A 37 -23.23 10.09 12.13
C THR A 37 -22.98 9.71 10.67
N GLN A 38 -23.91 10.07 9.79
CA GLN A 38 -23.71 9.88 8.36
C GLN A 38 -22.86 11.02 7.80
N ILE A 39 -21.92 10.69 6.91
CA ILE A 39 -21.03 11.65 6.23
C ILE A 39 -21.02 11.37 4.72
N ASN A 40 -20.92 12.45 3.95
CA ASN A 40 -20.90 12.53 2.47
C ASN A 40 -22.23 12.17 1.79
N GLY A 41 -22.43 10.93 1.35
CA GLY A 41 -23.60 10.57 0.54
C GLY A 41 -24.92 10.45 1.33
N THR A 42 -25.99 10.13 0.60
CA THR A 42 -27.39 10.12 1.04
C THR A 42 -28.02 8.71 1.06
N ALA A 43 -27.22 7.64 0.97
CA ALA A 43 -27.71 6.27 1.15
C ALA A 43 -28.41 6.12 2.51
N THR A 44 -29.38 5.20 2.60
CA THR A 44 -30.10 5.00 3.86
C THR A 44 -29.39 3.97 4.74
N PHE A 45 -29.37 4.24 6.05
CA PHE A 45 -28.90 3.30 7.07
C PHE A 45 -30.01 3.05 8.08
N ILE A 46 -30.45 1.80 8.19
CA ILE A 46 -31.54 1.39 9.08
C ILE A 46 -31.02 0.29 10.02
N LEU A 47 -31.24 0.46 11.33
CA LEU A 47 -30.96 -0.56 12.34
C LEU A 47 -32.25 -1.29 12.73
N GLU A 48 -32.33 -2.58 12.41
CA GLU A 48 -33.45 -3.44 12.81
C GLU A 48 -32.94 -4.77 13.35
N LYS A 49 -33.45 -5.18 14.52
CA LYS A 49 -33.10 -6.46 15.17
C LYS A 49 -31.57 -6.70 15.27
N GLY A 50 -30.80 -5.65 15.52
CA GLY A 50 -29.34 -5.70 15.66
C GLY A 50 -28.57 -5.79 14.33
N ILE A 51 -29.24 -5.58 13.19
CA ILE A 51 -28.64 -5.54 11.86
C ILE A 51 -28.70 -4.11 11.32
N VAL A 52 -27.55 -3.53 10.99
CA VAL A 52 -27.47 -2.28 10.25
C VAL A 52 -27.55 -2.62 8.76
N THR A 53 -28.53 -2.06 8.06
CA THR A 53 -28.71 -2.23 6.62
C THR A 53 -28.43 -0.91 5.92
N GLY A 54 -27.41 -0.90 5.07
CA GLY A 54 -27.13 0.17 4.12
C GLY A 54 -27.80 -0.13 2.78
N THR A 55 -28.55 0.83 2.22
CA THR A 55 -29.25 0.66 0.94
C THR A 55 -28.77 1.68 -0.07
N THR A 56 -28.40 1.22 -1.26
CA THR A 56 -27.92 2.07 -2.35
C THR A 56 -29.04 2.97 -2.88
N VAL A 57 -28.67 4.20 -3.24
CA VAL A 57 -29.55 5.19 -3.85
C VAL A 57 -28.85 5.81 -5.06
N LEU A 58 -29.63 6.22 -6.06
CA LEU A 58 -29.12 6.87 -7.26
C LEU A 58 -28.52 8.24 -6.93
N ASN A 59 -27.52 8.65 -7.72
CA ASN A 59 -26.95 10.00 -7.70
C ASN A 59 -26.40 10.45 -6.34
N SER A 60 -26.08 9.52 -5.45
CA SER A 60 -25.37 9.78 -4.21
C SER A 60 -23.88 9.44 -4.39
N PRO A 61 -22.96 10.24 -3.85
CA PRO A 61 -21.58 9.78 -3.66
C PRO A 61 -21.51 8.65 -2.62
N ASN A 62 -20.31 8.14 -2.34
CA ASN A 62 -20.08 7.18 -1.27
C ASN A 62 -20.67 7.72 0.04
N SER A 63 -21.45 6.91 0.73
CA SER A 63 -22.09 7.25 2.01
C SER A 63 -21.44 6.46 3.13
N PHE A 64 -21.13 7.12 4.24
CA PHE A 64 -20.45 6.50 5.36
C PHE A 64 -21.24 6.72 6.64
N LEU A 65 -21.60 5.64 7.32
CA LEU A 65 -22.12 5.71 8.69
C LEU A 65 -20.94 5.59 9.65
N CYS A 66 -20.48 6.73 10.19
CA CYS A 66 -19.25 6.87 10.96
C CYS A 66 -19.52 6.86 12.47
N THR A 67 -18.67 6.19 13.26
CA THR A 67 -18.70 6.34 14.72
C THR A 67 -18.34 7.78 15.09
N LYS A 68 -19.04 8.34 16.09
CA LYS A 68 -18.66 9.64 16.67
C LYS A 68 -17.36 9.57 17.46
N GLU A 69 -17.09 8.41 18.06
CA GLU A 69 -15.86 8.10 18.76
C GLU A 69 -14.74 7.72 17.78
N LYS A 70 -13.51 8.11 18.11
CA LYS A 70 -12.29 7.73 17.37
C LYS A 70 -11.56 6.64 18.13
N TYR A 71 -10.94 5.72 17.39
CA TYR A 71 -10.22 4.57 17.92
C TYR A 71 -8.79 4.54 17.38
N GLY A 72 -7.83 4.35 18.28
CA GLY A 72 -6.42 4.15 17.97
C GLY A 72 -6.09 2.67 17.84
N ASP A 73 -5.59 2.07 18.91
CA ASP A 73 -5.33 0.63 18.98
C ASP A 73 -6.61 -0.15 19.32
N PHE A 74 -6.93 -1.16 18.51
CA PHE A 74 -8.10 -2.00 18.72
C PHE A 74 -8.04 -3.35 17.99
N ILE A 75 -8.94 -4.24 18.42
CA ILE A 75 -9.42 -5.39 17.64
C ILE A 75 -10.90 -5.13 17.33
N LEU A 76 -11.25 -5.10 16.04
CA LEU A 76 -12.61 -4.94 15.54
C LEU A 76 -13.08 -6.25 14.93
N GLU A 77 -14.31 -6.65 15.27
CA GLU A 77 -14.99 -7.77 14.65
C GLU A 77 -16.40 -7.38 14.21
N PHE A 78 -16.83 -7.91 13.08
CA PHE A 78 -18.18 -7.73 12.56
C PHE A 78 -18.53 -8.86 11.60
N ASP A 79 -19.82 -9.13 11.45
CA ASP A 79 -20.32 -9.99 10.37
C ASP A 79 -20.96 -9.11 9.29
N THR A 80 -20.71 -9.44 8.02
CA THR A 80 -21.30 -8.71 6.88
C THR A 80 -21.93 -9.65 5.86
N TRP A 81 -23.01 -9.18 5.24
CA TRP A 81 -23.63 -9.76 4.06
C TRP A 81 -23.78 -8.64 3.04
N ILE A 82 -23.58 -8.92 1.76
CA ILE A 82 -23.68 -7.92 0.68
C ILE A 82 -24.29 -8.56 -0.56
N ASP A 83 -25.11 -7.78 -1.27
CA ASP A 83 -25.57 -8.15 -2.60
C ASP A 83 -24.39 -8.35 -3.56
N PRO A 84 -24.30 -9.47 -4.32
CA PRO A 84 -23.15 -9.77 -5.17
C PRO A 84 -22.82 -8.72 -6.25
N GLN A 85 -23.74 -7.80 -6.55
CA GLN A 85 -23.55 -6.74 -7.54
C GLN A 85 -22.92 -5.46 -6.97
N LEU A 86 -22.72 -5.40 -5.65
CA LEU A 86 -22.21 -4.23 -4.95
C LEU A 86 -20.73 -4.36 -4.57
N ASN A 87 -20.16 -3.23 -4.19
CA ASN A 87 -18.91 -3.12 -3.44
C ASN A 87 -19.20 -2.33 -2.16
N SER A 88 -18.44 -2.60 -1.10
CA SER A 88 -18.52 -1.91 0.17
C SER A 88 -17.18 -2.02 0.89
N GLY A 89 -17.11 -1.49 2.10
CA GLY A 89 -15.97 -1.64 2.98
C GLY A 89 -16.30 -1.14 4.38
N VAL A 90 -15.39 -1.40 5.29
CA VAL A 90 -15.43 -0.80 6.63
C VAL A 90 -14.19 0.08 6.79
N GLN A 91 -14.43 1.38 6.92
CA GLN A 91 -13.40 2.36 7.26
C GLN A 91 -12.91 2.11 8.68
N PHE A 92 -11.62 2.32 8.91
CA PHE A 92 -11.02 2.30 10.23
C PHE A 92 -9.87 3.28 10.30
N ARG A 93 -9.64 3.85 11.50
CA ARG A 93 -8.71 4.99 11.71
C ARG A 93 -8.85 6.04 10.60
N SER A 94 -10.09 6.30 10.16
CA SER A 94 -10.40 7.20 9.05
C SER A 94 -10.79 8.58 9.57
N GLU A 95 -10.70 9.56 8.67
CA GLU A 95 -10.88 10.98 8.96
C GLU A 95 -11.83 11.62 7.95
N SER A 96 -12.33 12.79 8.32
CA SER A 96 -13.17 13.66 7.48
C SER A 96 -12.90 15.08 7.93
N LEU A 97 -11.96 15.74 7.27
CA LEU A 97 -11.43 17.05 7.64
C LEU A 97 -11.89 18.08 6.61
N ALA A 98 -12.31 19.26 7.05
CA ALA A 98 -12.85 20.29 6.15
C ALA A 98 -11.80 20.73 5.11
N GLU A 99 -10.55 20.82 5.54
CA GLU A 99 -9.38 21.14 4.73
C GLU A 99 -8.97 20.03 3.76
N TYR A 100 -9.39 18.78 4.00
CA TYR A 100 -9.08 17.64 3.13
C TYR A 100 -10.25 17.35 2.20
N GLN A 101 -10.16 17.81 0.95
CA GLN A 101 -11.16 17.61 -0.08
C GLN A 101 -12.59 17.96 0.39
N ASN A 102 -12.75 19.09 1.11
CA ASN A 102 -14.03 19.58 1.62
C ASN A 102 -14.79 18.56 2.50
N GLY A 103 -14.09 17.87 3.40
CA GLY A 103 -14.73 16.90 4.30
C GLY A 103 -15.04 15.56 3.64
N ARG A 104 -14.28 15.17 2.61
CA ARG A 104 -14.33 13.80 2.06
C ARG A 104 -13.85 12.82 3.13
N VAL A 105 -14.62 11.78 3.41
CA VAL A 105 -14.14 10.64 4.21
C VAL A 105 -12.94 10.01 3.51
N HIS A 106 -11.84 9.86 4.24
CA HIS A 106 -10.59 9.30 3.74
C HIS A 106 -9.87 8.50 4.83
N GLY A 107 -9.03 7.56 4.41
CA GLY A 107 -8.27 6.69 5.31
C GLY A 107 -8.48 5.20 5.02
N TYR A 108 -7.98 4.35 5.90
CA TYR A 108 -7.96 2.91 5.65
C TYR A 108 -9.36 2.31 5.61
N GLN A 109 -9.55 1.40 4.67
CA GLN A 109 -10.73 0.59 4.44
C GLN A 109 -10.33 -0.88 4.39
N VAL A 110 -11.04 -1.74 5.12
CA VAL A 110 -11.05 -3.16 4.80
C VAL A 110 -12.12 -3.40 3.73
N GLU A 111 -11.70 -3.93 2.59
CA GLU A 111 -12.56 -4.08 1.41
C GLU A 111 -13.60 -5.20 1.60
N ILE A 112 -14.80 -4.98 1.06
CA ILE A 112 -15.84 -6.01 0.87
C ILE A 112 -16.15 -6.06 -0.63
N ASP A 113 -15.64 -7.08 -1.29
CA ASP A 113 -15.67 -7.26 -2.74
C ASP A 113 -16.17 -8.67 -3.10
N PRO A 114 -17.45 -8.81 -3.47
CA PRO A 114 -18.03 -10.07 -3.90
C PRO A 114 -17.74 -10.42 -5.37
N SER A 115 -17.05 -9.54 -6.12
CA SER A 115 -16.75 -9.78 -7.54
C SER A 115 -15.66 -10.86 -7.73
N GLU A 116 -15.42 -11.27 -8.98
CA GLU A 116 -14.37 -12.24 -9.33
C GLU A 116 -12.94 -11.77 -8.99
N ARG A 117 -12.76 -10.45 -8.85
CA ARG A 117 -11.51 -9.87 -8.35
C ARG A 117 -11.18 -10.43 -6.95
N ALA A 118 -12.22 -10.56 -6.11
CA ALA A 118 -12.20 -11.25 -4.84
C ALA A 118 -11.13 -10.69 -3.86
N TRP A 119 -11.10 -9.36 -3.69
CA TRP A 119 -10.18 -8.70 -2.75
C TRP A 119 -10.80 -8.39 -1.38
N SER A 120 -11.88 -9.08 -1.01
CA SER A 120 -12.49 -8.99 0.32
C SER A 120 -11.48 -9.27 1.42
N GLY A 121 -11.30 -8.31 2.35
CA GLY A 121 -10.27 -8.34 3.38
C GLY A 121 -8.95 -7.66 3.01
N GLY A 122 -8.75 -7.25 1.75
CA GLY A 122 -7.66 -6.36 1.34
C GLY A 122 -7.79 -4.96 1.98
N ILE A 123 -6.74 -4.14 1.87
CA ILE A 123 -6.71 -2.79 2.43
C ILE A 123 -6.61 -1.75 1.32
N TYR A 124 -7.58 -0.84 1.31
CA TYR A 124 -7.67 0.31 0.42
C TYR A 124 -7.64 1.61 1.25
N ASP A 125 -6.89 2.61 0.83
CA ASP A 125 -6.78 3.91 1.50
C ASP A 125 -7.69 4.93 0.79
N GLU A 126 -8.96 4.89 1.18
CA GLU A 126 -10.08 5.62 0.58
C GLU A 126 -9.75 7.10 0.41
N ALA A 127 -9.99 7.61 -0.79
CA ALA A 127 -9.76 9.00 -1.20
C ALA A 127 -8.35 9.56 -0.88
N ARG A 128 -7.35 8.69 -0.68
CA ARG A 128 -5.98 9.06 -0.31
C ARG A 128 -4.90 8.34 -1.14
N ARG A 129 -4.38 7.18 -0.71
CA ARG A 129 -3.30 6.45 -1.43
C ARG A 129 -3.78 5.31 -2.34
N GLY A 130 -5.08 4.99 -2.32
CA GLY A 130 -5.62 3.89 -3.13
C GLY A 130 -5.25 2.50 -2.57
N TRP A 131 -4.97 1.53 -3.43
CA TRP A 131 -4.67 0.15 -3.00
C TRP A 131 -3.36 0.06 -2.22
N MET A 132 -3.45 -0.33 -0.94
CA MET A 132 -2.28 -0.61 -0.09
C MET A 132 -1.94 -2.10 -0.05
N TYR A 133 -2.95 -2.96 -0.15
CA TYR A 133 -2.79 -4.41 -0.12
C TYR A 133 -3.91 -5.11 -0.90
N THR A 134 -3.57 -5.67 -2.07
CA THR A 134 -4.45 -6.55 -2.85
C THR A 134 -4.24 -8.01 -2.46
N LEU A 135 -5.14 -8.91 -2.88
CA LEU A 135 -5.03 -10.35 -2.57
C LEU A 135 -4.43 -11.17 -3.71
N ASP A 136 -3.81 -10.54 -4.71
CA ASP A 136 -3.26 -11.25 -5.88
C ASP A 136 -2.18 -12.27 -5.49
N ASN A 137 -1.36 -11.92 -4.49
CA ASN A 137 -0.34 -12.80 -3.90
C ASN A 137 -0.84 -13.60 -2.68
N ASN A 138 -2.17 -13.66 -2.47
CA ASN A 138 -2.80 -14.45 -1.40
C ASN A 138 -4.01 -15.26 -1.92
N PRO A 139 -3.79 -16.38 -2.63
CA PRO A 139 -4.86 -17.19 -3.21
C PRO A 139 -5.85 -17.76 -2.19
N LYS A 140 -5.41 -18.01 -0.95
CA LYS A 140 -6.30 -18.44 0.15
C LYS A 140 -7.20 -17.30 0.60
N GLY A 141 -6.65 -16.10 0.77
CA GLY A 141 -7.41 -14.88 1.07
C GLY A 141 -8.48 -14.57 0.01
N ARG A 142 -8.16 -14.73 -1.28
CA ARG A 142 -9.16 -14.55 -2.37
C ARG A 142 -10.36 -15.48 -2.27
N LYS A 143 -10.21 -16.65 -1.64
CA LYS A 143 -11.28 -17.63 -1.43
C LYS A 143 -11.96 -17.49 -0.06
N ALA A 144 -11.53 -16.54 0.77
CA ALA A 144 -12.00 -16.42 2.14
C ALA A 144 -13.45 -15.95 2.21
N PHE A 145 -13.83 -15.01 1.35
CA PHE A 145 -15.18 -14.45 1.30
C PHE A 145 -16.14 -15.37 0.53
N ARG A 146 -17.35 -15.53 1.05
CA ARG A 146 -18.44 -16.33 0.48
C ARG A 146 -19.58 -15.42 0.01
N PRO A 147 -19.68 -15.12 -1.30
CA PRO A 147 -20.75 -14.27 -1.84
C PRO A 147 -22.16 -14.80 -1.50
N GLY A 148 -23.08 -13.89 -1.18
CA GLY A 148 -24.45 -14.25 -0.81
C GLY A 148 -24.62 -14.81 0.61
N GLU A 149 -23.54 -15.02 1.36
CA GLU A 149 -23.55 -15.50 2.74
C GLU A 149 -23.14 -14.42 3.75
N TRP A 150 -23.37 -14.69 5.05
CA TRP A 150 -22.76 -13.92 6.12
C TRP A 150 -21.29 -14.31 6.26
N ASN A 151 -20.43 -13.30 6.30
CA ASN A 151 -18.98 -13.44 6.40
C ASN A 151 -18.49 -12.74 7.66
N HIS A 152 -17.67 -13.43 8.44
CA HIS A 152 -17.07 -12.87 9.64
C HIS A 152 -15.76 -12.15 9.29
N TYR A 153 -15.60 -10.92 9.74
CA TYR A 153 -14.38 -10.14 9.60
C TYR A 153 -13.76 -9.90 10.96
N ARG A 154 -12.43 -9.98 10.98
CA ARG A 154 -11.59 -9.51 12.09
C ARG A 154 -10.54 -8.56 11.55
N LEU A 155 -10.38 -7.42 12.21
CA LEU A 155 -9.39 -6.40 11.92
C LEU A 155 -8.63 -6.08 13.20
N GLU A 156 -7.31 -6.12 13.14
CA GLU A 156 -6.44 -5.74 14.24
C GLU A 156 -5.59 -4.56 13.80
N ALA A 157 -5.78 -3.41 14.45
CA ALA A 157 -4.97 -2.22 14.24
C ALA A 157 -4.28 -1.90 15.58
N ILE A 158 -3.00 -2.27 15.72
CA ILE A 158 -2.23 -2.18 16.98
C ILE A 158 -0.88 -1.57 16.68
N GLY A 159 -0.60 -0.39 17.24
CA GLY A 159 0.50 0.46 16.79
C GLY A 159 0.37 0.74 15.29
N ASN A 160 1.46 0.55 14.54
CA ASN A 160 1.47 0.69 13.08
C ASN A 160 1.01 -0.59 12.34
N SER A 161 0.82 -1.70 13.05
CA SER A 161 0.41 -2.98 12.44
C SER A 161 -1.09 -2.98 12.17
N ILE A 162 -1.47 -3.28 10.94
CA ILE A 162 -2.85 -3.41 10.47
C ILE A 162 -3.01 -4.78 9.80
N ARG A 163 -3.82 -5.66 10.38
CA ARG A 163 -4.02 -7.02 9.89
C ARG A 163 -5.49 -7.38 9.78
N THR A 164 -5.85 -8.14 8.76
CA THR A 164 -7.25 -8.51 8.50
C THR A 164 -7.42 -10.01 8.29
N TRP A 165 -8.59 -10.51 8.68
CA TRP A 165 -9.04 -11.86 8.42
C TRP A 165 -10.48 -11.86 7.95
N VAL A 166 -10.80 -12.75 7.01
CA VAL A 166 -12.17 -13.04 6.59
C VAL A 166 -12.43 -14.52 6.83
N ASN A 167 -13.48 -14.85 7.58
CA ASN A 167 -13.83 -16.21 7.99
C ASN A 167 -12.66 -16.97 8.62
N GLY A 168 -11.82 -16.27 9.39
CA GLY A 168 -10.62 -16.83 10.03
C GLY A 168 -9.41 -17.00 9.11
N ILE A 169 -9.54 -16.70 7.81
CA ILE A 169 -8.43 -16.75 6.85
C ILE A 169 -7.73 -15.39 6.80
N PRO A 170 -6.40 -15.31 6.99
CA PRO A 170 -5.66 -14.05 6.89
C PRO A 170 -5.71 -13.46 5.48
N CYS A 171 -6.01 -12.16 5.39
CA CYS A 171 -6.14 -11.46 4.11
C CYS A 171 -5.02 -10.45 3.88
N ALA A 172 -4.82 -9.47 4.77
CA ALA A 172 -3.80 -8.43 4.63
C ALA A 172 -2.91 -8.29 5.88
N ASP A 173 -1.65 -7.90 5.66
CA ASP A 173 -0.66 -7.53 6.68
C ASP A 173 0.05 -6.25 6.20
N VAL A 174 -0.36 -5.11 6.75
CA VAL A 174 0.15 -3.78 6.41
C VAL A 174 0.79 -3.16 7.63
N VAL A 175 1.91 -2.47 7.45
CA VAL A 175 2.51 -1.61 8.47
C VAL A 175 2.50 -0.17 7.97
N ASP A 176 1.76 0.71 8.65
CA ASP A 176 1.65 2.11 8.27
C ASP A 176 1.41 3.01 9.48
N TYR A 177 1.87 4.26 9.39
CA TYR A 177 1.85 5.22 10.50
C TYR A 177 0.95 6.44 10.25
N LEU A 178 0.38 6.57 9.04
CA LEU A 178 -0.13 7.85 8.54
C LEU A 178 -1.29 8.40 9.39
N THR A 179 -2.27 7.56 9.73
CA THR A 179 -3.34 7.92 10.66
C THR A 179 -3.39 6.93 11.83
N PRO A 180 -2.88 7.28 13.02
CA PRO A 180 -2.83 6.36 14.16
C PRO A 180 -4.19 6.20 14.86
N SER A 181 -5.13 7.13 14.67
CA SER A 181 -6.46 7.10 15.28
C SER A 181 -7.50 7.83 14.42
N GLY A 182 -8.72 7.30 14.39
CA GLY A 182 -9.82 7.86 13.60
C GLY A 182 -11.11 7.09 13.82
N PHE A 183 -12.19 7.47 13.13
CA PHE A 183 -13.47 6.77 13.27
C PHE A 183 -13.46 5.42 12.53
N ILE A 184 -14.45 4.59 12.87
CA ILE A 184 -14.86 3.43 12.09
C ILE A 184 -16.09 3.83 11.28
N ALA A 185 -16.22 3.38 10.02
CA ALA A 185 -17.42 3.67 9.24
C ALA A 185 -17.87 2.52 8.35
N LEU A 186 -19.19 2.38 8.19
CA LEU A 186 -19.80 1.42 7.28
C LEU A 186 -20.08 2.11 5.94
N GLN A 187 -19.55 1.58 4.84
CA GLN A 187 -19.68 2.19 3.53
C GLN A 187 -20.88 1.65 2.74
N VAL A 188 -21.68 2.54 2.17
CA VAL A 188 -22.50 2.24 0.99
C VAL A 188 -21.85 2.93 -0.20
N HIS A 189 -21.31 2.13 -1.12
CA HIS A 189 -20.61 2.64 -2.30
C HIS A 189 -21.60 3.29 -3.27
N SER A 190 -21.18 4.37 -3.93
CA SER A 190 -21.96 5.03 -4.98
C SER A 190 -22.24 4.06 -6.12
N ILE A 191 -23.48 4.07 -6.61
CA ILE A 191 -23.89 3.36 -7.83
C ILE A 191 -24.03 4.30 -9.03
N GLY A 192 -23.70 5.59 -8.86
CA GLY A 192 -23.93 6.61 -9.88
C GLY A 192 -25.39 6.62 -10.36
N GLU A 193 -25.57 6.50 -11.67
CA GLU A 193 -26.86 6.47 -12.36
C GLU A 193 -27.36 5.04 -12.67
N ASP A 194 -26.66 4.00 -12.21
CA ASP A 194 -27.00 2.61 -12.50
C ASP A 194 -28.28 2.16 -11.76
N LYS A 195 -29.41 2.29 -12.45
CA LYS A 195 -30.74 1.91 -11.93
C LYS A 195 -30.86 0.44 -11.58
N SER A 196 -30.05 -0.44 -12.18
CA SER A 196 -30.08 -1.88 -11.85
C SER A 196 -29.60 -2.16 -10.43
N LYS A 197 -28.82 -1.23 -9.85
CA LYS A 197 -28.24 -1.35 -8.52
C LYS A 197 -28.96 -0.53 -7.45
N ALA A 198 -30.03 0.19 -7.80
CA ALA A 198 -30.81 0.97 -6.84
C ALA A 198 -31.58 0.05 -5.88
N GLY A 199 -31.53 0.34 -4.58
CA GLY A 199 -32.22 -0.46 -3.56
C GLY A 199 -31.49 -1.75 -3.17
N LEU A 200 -30.32 -2.04 -3.74
CA LEU A 200 -29.47 -3.15 -3.31
C LEU A 200 -28.85 -2.85 -1.94
N GLN A 201 -28.51 -3.92 -1.22
CA GLN A 201 -28.19 -3.82 0.20
C GLN A 201 -26.83 -4.40 0.55
N VAL A 202 -26.23 -3.77 1.55
CA VAL A 202 -25.15 -4.33 2.37
C VAL A 202 -25.60 -4.27 3.83
N LYS A 203 -25.24 -5.30 4.60
CA LYS A 203 -25.71 -5.51 5.96
C LYS A 203 -24.55 -5.82 6.87
N TRP A 204 -24.62 -5.31 8.10
CA TRP A 204 -23.64 -5.55 9.15
C TRP A 204 -24.33 -5.89 10.46
N LYS A 205 -23.78 -6.86 11.20
CA LYS A 205 -24.24 -7.22 12.55
C LYS A 205 -23.06 -7.62 13.41
N ASN A 206 -23.30 -7.81 14.71
CA ASN A 206 -22.28 -8.22 15.67
C ASN A 206 -21.04 -7.32 15.67
N ILE A 207 -21.20 -6.03 15.32
CA ILE A 207 -20.12 -5.06 15.25
C ILE A 207 -19.63 -4.77 16.67
N ARG A 208 -18.43 -5.23 17.00
CA ARG A 208 -17.85 -5.12 18.35
C ARG A 208 -16.37 -4.78 18.29
N ILE A 209 -15.92 -4.01 19.27
CA ILE A 209 -14.55 -3.55 19.37
C ILE A 209 -13.97 -3.86 20.75
N MET A 210 -12.67 -4.14 20.79
CA MET A 210 -11.88 -4.24 22.00
C MET A 210 -10.73 -3.25 21.91
N THR A 211 -10.49 -2.50 22.98
CA THR A 211 -9.44 -1.46 23.08
C THR A 211 -8.51 -1.66 24.27
N GLU A 212 -8.75 -2.69 25.08
CA GLU A 212 -8.00 -2.98 26.31
C GLU A 212 -7.40 -4.39 26.25
N ASN A 213 -6.23 -4.57 26.88
CA ASN A 213 -5.52 -5.86 26.96
C ASN A 213 -5.29 -6.53 25.60
N LEU A 214 -5.09 -5.73 24.53
CA LEU A 214 -5.04 -6.21 23.16
C LEU A 214 -3.98 -7.29 22.93
N SER A 215 -2.81 -7.17 23.56
CA SER A 215 -1.74 -8.16 23.45
C SER A 215 -2.15 -9.58 23.87
N LYS A 216 -3.12 -9.71 24.80
CA LYS A 216 -3.68 -11.00 25.23
C LYS A 216 -4.62 -11.61 24.19
N TYR A 217 -5.30 -10.76 23.40
CA TYR A 217 -6.37 -11.17 22.49
C TYR A 217 -6.01 -11.06 21.01
N ALA A 218 -4.91 -10.41 20.68
CA ALA A 218 -4.39 -10.28 19.33
C ALA A 218 -4.02 -11.65 18.77
N THR A 219 -4.26 -11.85 17.48
CA THR A 219 -3.90 -13.09 16.81
C THR A 219 -2.37 -13.20 16.79
N PRO A 220 -1.78 -14.31 17.25
CA PRO A 220 -0.34 -14.52 17.19
C PRO A 220 0.20 -14.25 15.78
N TYR A 221 1.36 -13.60 15.70
CA TYR A 221 1.93 -13.24 14.41
C TYR A 221 2.40 -14.49 13.66
N SER A 222 2.08 -14.57 12.37
CA SER A 222 2.53 -15.63 11.47
C SER A 222 2.84 -15.04 10.10
N ASP A 223 3.97 -15.41 9.50
CA ASP A 223 4.48 -14.90 8.22
C ASP A 223 3.89 -15.63 6.98
N ILE A 224 2.64 -16.10 7.08
CA ILE A 224 2.01 -16.94 6.05
C ILE A 224 1.47 -16.18 4.82
N ILE A 225 1.36 -14.86 4.91
CA ILE A 225 1.02 -13.94 3.81
C ILE A 225 2.07 -12.83 3.76
N PRO A 226 2.37 -12.20 2.60
CA PRO A 226 3.32 -11.10 2.51
C PRO A 226 2.96 -9.93 3.45
N GLN A 227 3.96 -9.17 3.92
CA GLN A 227 3.73 -7.90 4.62
C GLN A 227 4.07 -6.72 3.69
N THR A 228 3.24 -5.68 3.71
CA THR A 228 3.52 -4.44 3.00
C THR A 228 3.77 -3.31 4.00
N SER A 229 5.01 -2.81 4.07
CA SER A 229 5.38 -1.68 4.91
C SER A 229 5.36 -0.35 4.16
N PHE A 230 4.78 0.67 4.78
CA PHE A 230 4.74 2.07 4.35
C PHE A 230 5.45 2.99 5.36
N LEU A 231 6.27 2.42 6.26
CA LEU A 231 7.14 3.21 7.12
C LEU A 231 8.23 3.91 6.30
N ASP A 232 8.49 5.17 6.63
CA ASP A 232 9.48 5.97 5.92
C ASP A 232 10.92 5.56 6.26
N ASN A 233 11.66 5.21 5.22
CA ASN A 233 13.08 4.81 5.17
C ASN A 233 13.49 3.89 6.32
N THR A 234 12.61 2.96 6.69
CA THR A 234 12.80 2.05 7.82
C THR A 234 12.33 0.66 7.42
N LEU A 235 13.06 -0.36 7.88
CA LEU A 235 12.69 -1.75 7.71
C LEU A 235 11.96 -2.26 8.95
N THR A 236 10.84 -2.97 8.75
CA THR A 236 10.22 -3.74 9.81
C THR A 236 11.12 -4.91 10.22
N GLU A 237 10.88 -5.49 11.40
CA GLU A 237 11.59 -6.70 11.82
C GLU A 237 11.39 -7.86 10.84
N ARG A 238 10.21 -7.94 10.22
CA ARG A 238 9.91 -8.92 9.18
C ARG A 238 10.74 -8.66 7.93
N GLU A 239 10.80 -7.41 7.46
CA GLU A 239 11.60 -7.04 6.29
C GLU A 239 13.09 -7.38 6.50
N LYS A 240 13.63 -7.11 7.69
CA LYS A 240 15.00 -7.51 8.05
C LYS A 240 15.19 -9.03 7.97
N LYS A 241 14.26 -9.81 8.55
CA LYS A 241 14.29 -11.29 8.51
C LYS A 241 14.20 -11.83 7.08
N GLU A 242 13.44 -11.17 6.21
CA GLU A 242 13.29 -11.51 4.79
C GLU A 242 14.44 -11.00 3.90
N GLY A 243 15.50 -10.42 4.49
CA GLY A 243 16.69 -10.01 3.76
C GLY A 243 16.55 -8.69 2.99
N TRP A 244 15.54 -7.89 3.30
CA TRP A 244 15.45 -6.53 2.76
C TRP A 244 16.56 -5.64 3.33
N ARG A 245 17.04 -4.73 2.50
CA ARG A 245 17.93 -3.63 2.90
C ARG A 245 17.48 -2.33 2.25
N LEU A 246 17.78 -1.21 2.91
CA LEU A 246 17.60 0.11 2.33
C LEU A 246 18.71 0.40 1.32
N LEU A 247 18.34 0.90 0.15
CA LEU A 247 19.25 1.59 -0.77
C LEU A 247 19.34 3.08 -0.44
N PHE A 248 18.33 3.64 0.22
CA PHE A 248 18.34 5.01 0.71
C PHE A 248 17.91 5.03 2.19
N ASP A 249 18.76 5.61 3.04
CA ASP A 249 18.54 5.65 4.50
C ASP A 249 17.67 6.83 4.97
N GLY A 250 17.25 7.70 4.05
CA GLY A 250 16.48 8.91 4.36
C GLY A 250 17.32 10.15 4.67
N THR A 251 18.63 10.02 4.84
CA THR A 251 19.48 11.07 5.42
C THR A 251 20.75 11.35 4.61
N THR A 252 21.34 10.34 3.98
CA THR A 252 22.61 10.46 3.26
C THR A 252 22.51 9.91 1.85
N SER A 253 23.43 10.33 0.98
CA SER A 253 23.62 9.78 -0.36
C SER A 253 24.42 8.48 -0.38
N LYS A 254 24.70 7.89 0.79
CA LYS A 254 25.49 6.65 0.90
C LYS A 254 24.83 5.54 0.07
N GLY A 255 25.65 4.84 -0.71
CA GLY A 255 25.16 3.80 -1.62
C GLY A 255 24.79 4.31 -3.01
N TRP A 256 24.86 5.63 -3.26
CA TRP A 256 24.59 6.25 -4.55
C TRP A 256 25.79 7.03 -5.08
N MET A 257 25.93 7.07 -6.40
CA MET A 257 26.93 7.87 -7.11
C MET A 257 26.37 8.34 -8.44
N ASN A 258 26.91 9.41 -9.02
CA ASN A 258 26.58 9.78 -10.40
C ASN A 258 27.04 8.68 -11.37
N ALA A 259 26.20 8.36 -12.35
CA ALA A 259 26.44 7.28 -13.32
C ALA A 259 27.76 7.44 -14.08
N ARG A 260 28.15 8.68 -14.40
CA ARG A 260 29.33 9.01 -15.21
C ARG A 260 30.54 9.40 -14.36
N THR A 261 30.37 10.28 -13.39
CA THR A 261 31.49 10.82 -12.59
C THR A 261 31.84 9.96 -11.38
N LYS A 262 31.04 8.94 -11.06
CA LYS A 262 31.24 7.99 -9.94
C LYS A 262 31.31 8.63 -8.55
N THR A 263 30.97 9.92 -8.45
CA THR A 263 30.82 10.67 -7.20
C THR A 263 29.38 11.17 -7.12
N PHE A 264 28.77 11.19 -5.93
CA PHE A 264 27.42 11.74 -5.81
C PHE A 264 27.39 13.22 -6.24
N PRO A 265 26.37 13.67 -7.00
CA PRO A 265 26.31 15.06 -7.48
C PRO A 265 26.30 16.07 -6.33
N VAL A 266 27.06 17.17 -6.50
CA VAL A 266 27.07 18.30 -5.53
C VAL A 266 25.91 19.29 -5.75
N SER A 267 25.13 19.12 -6.82
CA SER A 267 23.96 19.92 -7.17
C SER A 267 22.99 19.10 -8.04
N GLY A 268 21.74 19.54 -8.18
CA GLY A 268 20.70 18.86 -8.97
C GLY A 268 19.98 17.71 -8.25
N TRP A 269 20.50 17.28 -7.10
CA TRP A 269 19.86 16.33 -6.18
C TRP A 269 19.88 16.87 -4.76
N GLU A 270 18.78 16.68 -4.05
CA GLU A 270 18.61 17.13 -2.66
C GLU A 270 18.08 16.02 -1.78
N ILE A 271 18.55 16.00 -0.53
CA ILE A 271 18.00 15.15 0.53
C ILE A 271 17.46 16.08 1.62
N HIS A 272 16.15 16.01 1.86
CA HIS A 272 15.47 16.80 2.88
C HIS A 272 14.29 16.02 3.46
N ASP A 273 14.11 16.02 4.78
CA ASP A 273 13.02 15.34 5.49
C ASP A 273 12.78 13.87 5.07
N GLY A 274 13.84 13.08 4.91
CA GLY A 274 13.66 11.68 4.49
C GLY A 274 13.38 11.49 3.00
N ILE A 275 13.50 12.53 2.18
CA ILE A 275 13.12 12.50 0.76
C ILE A 275 14.33 12.86 -0.10
N LEU A 276 14.64 11.99 -1.07
CA LEU A 276 15.64 12.24 -2.12
C LEU A 276 14.93 12.81 -3.35
N SER A 277 15.27 14.01 -3.81
CA SER A 277 14.60 14.65 -4.94
C SER A 277 15.57 15.09 -6.03
N VAL A 278 15.17 14.94 -7.29
CA VAL A 278 15.72 15.74 -8.39
C VAL A 278 15.28 17.18 -8.15
N SER A 279 16.25 18.10 -8.10
CA SER A 279 16.02 19.51 -7.86
C SER A 279 16.52 20.34 -9.05
N PRO A 280 15.65 20.63 -10.03
CA PRO A 280 16.02 21.45 -11.19
C PRO A 280 16.47 22.86 -10.80
N GLU A 281 15.91 23.40 -9.71
CA GLU A 281 16.18 24.76 -9.22
C GLU A 281 17.60 24.94 -8.69
N THR A 282 18.20 23.90 -8.09
CA THR A 282 19.57 23.96 -7.58
C THR A 282 20.61 23.41 -8.54
N LYS A 283 20.21 23.00 -9.74
CA LYS A 283 21.10 22.40 -10.74
C LYS A 283 22.04 23.44 -11.35
N ALA A 284 23.31 23.38 -10.95
CA ALA A 284 24.36 24.17 -11.58
C ALA A 284 24.65 23.68 -13.01
N GLN A 285 25.33 24.51 -13.82
CA GLN A 285 25.75 24.10 -15.16
C GLN A 285 26.65 22.86 -15.09
N GLY A 286 26.23 21.77 -15.76
CA GLY A 286 26.93 20.48 -15.71
C GLY A 286 26.71 19.68 -14.41
N GLY A 287 25.89 20.16 -13.49
CA GLY A 287 25.48 19.47 -12.26
C GLY A 287 24.33 18.49 -12.46
N GLY A 288 23.96 17.77 -11.41
CA GLY A 288 22.93 16.73 -11.43
C GLY A 288 23.36 15.47 -12.19
N GLY A 289 22.50 15.03 -13.10
CA GLY A 289 22.65 13.80 -13.86
C GLY A 289 22.15 12.57 -13.10
N ASP A 290 22.04 11.45 -13.83
CA ASP A 290 21.56 10.20 -13.28
C ASP A 290 22.43 9.70 -12.13
N ILE A 291 21.79 9.19 -11.09
CA ILE A 291 22.47 8.51 -9.98
C ILE A 291 22.21 7.01 -10.03
N VAL A 292 23.22 6.23 -9.68
CA VAL A 292 23.19 4.77 -9.67
C VAL A 292 23.59 4.22 -8.31
N SER A 293 23.10 3.03 -7.99
CA SER A 293 23.57 2.27 -6.84
C SER A 293 25.05 1.90 -6.98
N ILE A 294 25.81 1.94 -5.89
CA ILE A 294 27.20 1.47 -5.82
C ILE A 294 27.30 -0.05 -5.97
N ASP A 295 26.24 -0.78 -5.61
CA ASP A 295 26.16 -2.23 -5.79
C ASP A 295 25.50 -2.59 -7.13
N LYS A 296 25.86 -3.77 -7.67
CA LYS A 296 25.17 -4.43 -8.77
C LYS A 296 24.23 -5.51 -8.23
N PHE A 297 23.15 -5.77 -8.96
CA PHE A 297 22.13 -6.75 -8.60
C PHE A 297 21.78 -7.64 -9.77
N ARG A 298 21.57 -8.93 -9.49
CA ARG A 298 21.14 -9.94 -10.46
C ARG A 298 19.65 -10.23 -10.36
N ASN A 299 19.25 -11.02 -9.36
CA ASN A 299 17.86 -11.30 -9.04
C ASN A 299 17.47 -10.47 -7.82
N PHE A 300 16.37 -9.74 -7.90
CA PHE A 300 15.95 -8.86 -6.83
C PHE A 300 14.47 -8.53 -6.90
N GLU A 301 13.97 -8.06 -5.75
CA GLU A 301 12.75 -7.28 -5.68
C GLU A 301 13.10 -5.90 -5.14
N LEU A 302 12.76 -4.87 -5.92
CA LEU A 302 13.02 -3.46 -5.61
C LEU A 302 11.67 -2.77 -5.37
N ILE A 303 11.57 -2.04 -4.27
CA ILE A 303 10.45 -1.12 -3.97
C ILE A 303 11.00 0.30 -3.95
N VAL A 304 10.28 1.21 -4.61
CA VAL A 304 10.57 2.64 -4.64
C VAL A 304 9.26 3.41 -4.51
N ASP A 305 9.14 4.25 -3.48
CA ASP A 305 8.07 5.23 -3.44
C ASP A 305 8.53 6.48 -4.19
N PHE A 306 7.72 6.96 -5.13
CA PHE A 306 8.01 8.14 -5.94
C PHE A 306 6.82 9.11 -5.98
N ARG A 307 7.12 10.40 -6.14
CA ARG A 307 6.14 11.47 -6.32
C ARG A 307 6.66 12.40 -7.40
N TYR A 308 5.81 12.71 -8.39
CA TYR A 308 6.20 13.51 -9.54
C TYR A 308 5.36 14.79 -9.64
N ALA A 309 5.98 15.88 -10.09
CA ALA A 309 5.30 17.15 -10.33
C ALA A 309 4.52 17.14 -11.66
N LYS A 310 3.67 18.15 -11.88
CA LYS A 310 2.93 18.30 -13.14
C LYS A 310 3.90 18.37 -14.33
N GLY A 311 3.68 17.52 -15.32
CA GLY A 311 4.49 17.43 -16.53
C GLY A 311 5.86 16.77 -16.33
N ALA A 312 6.17 16.22 -15.15
CA ALA A 312 7.49 15.69 -14.88
C ALA A 312 7.79 14.38 -15.63
N ASN A 313 9.08 14.20 -15.96
CA ASN A 313 9.67 12.99 -16.49
C ASN A 313 10.86 12.53 -15.63
N SER A 314 10.99 11.23 -15.42
CA SER A 314 12.10 10.55 -14.76
C SER A 314 11.98 9.05 -15.04
N GLY A 315 12.78 8.22 -14.38
CA GLY A 315 12.75 6.78 -14.57
C GLY A 315 13.52 6.05 -13.49
N ILE A 316 13.11 4.81 -13.23
CA ILE A 316 13.84 3.87 -12.40
C ILE A 316 14.42 2.82 -13.34
N LYS A 317 15.74 2.82 -13.54
CA LYS A 317 16.40 1.86 -14.44
C LYS A 317 17.10 0.75 -13.69
N TYR A 318 17.24 -0.38 -14.36
CA TYR A 318 17.90 -1.57 -13.87
C TYR A 318 18.62 -2.26 -15.05
N PHE A 319 19.51 -3.20 -14.74
CA PHE A 319 20.48 -3.72 -15.72
C PHE A 319 21.40 -2.64 -16.30
N VAL A 320 21.68 -1.60 -15.52
CA VAL A 320 22.59 -0.52 -15.93
C VAL A 320 24.04 -0.96 -15.69
N ASP A 321 24.85 -0.97 -16.74
CA ASP A 321 26.28 -1.23 -16.65
C ASP A 321 27.09 0.03 -16.95
N THR A 322 27.58 0.66 -15.89
CA THR A 322 28.29 1.94 -15.98
C THR A 322 29.75 1.82 -16.39
N GLU A 323 30.24 0.60 -16.61
CA GLU A 323 31.60 0.32 -17.04
C GLU A 323 31.69 -0.07 -18.52
N SER A 324 30.60 -0.58 -19.10
CA SER A 324 30.53 -1.00 -20.50
C SER A 324 30.75 0.16 -21.48
N ASP A 325 31.35 -0.17 -22.63
CA ASP A 325 31.66 0.76 -23.74
C ASP A 325 32.33 2.06 -23.28
N ASN A 326 33.36 1.93 -22.43
CA ASN A 326 34.10 3.05 -21.85
C ASN A 326 33.20 4.09 -21.14
N GLY A 327 32.06 3.66 -20.58
CA GLY A 327 31.11 4.51 -19.87
C GLY A 327 30.14 5.29 -20.76
N SER A 328 30.17 5.09 -22.09
CA SER A 328 29.22 5.73 -23.01
C SER A 328 27.77 5.36 -22.67
N LEU A 329 27.57 4.11 -22.20
CA LEU A 329 26.28 3.51 -21.83
C LEU A 329 25.89 3.69 -20.37
N ALA A 330 26.54 4.57 -19.61
CA ALA A 330 26.33 4.68 -18.16
C ALA A 330 24.89 5.00 -17.71
N SER A 331 24.04 5.53 -18.61
CA SER A 331 22.62 5.83 -18.36
C SER A 331 21.66 4.87 -19.07
N ILE A 332 22.18 3.81 -19.68
CA ILE A 332 21.42 2.85 -20.50
C ILE A 332 21.13 1.60 -19.68
N GLY A 333 19.86 1.21 -19.66
CA GLY A 333 19.33 0.01 -19.02
C GLY A 333 17.84 -0.10 -19.28
N CYS A 334 17.22 -1.19 -18.84
CA CYS A 334 15.76 -1.31 -18.85
C CYS A 334 15.17 -0.28 -17.89
N GLU A 335 14.05 0.34 -18.26
CA GLU A 335 13.52 1.51 -17.56
C GLU A 335 12.05 1.31 -17.21
N TYR A 336 11.75 1.37 -15.90
CA TYR A 336 10.40 1.64 -15.41
C TYR A 336 10.17 3.14 -15.56
N GLN A 337 9.24 3.51 -16.42
CA GLN A 337 8.98 4.91 -16.73
C GLN A 337 8.29 5.62 -15.55
N VAL A 338 8.75 6.82 -15.19
CA VAL A 338 8.09 7.72 -14.24
C VAL A 338 7.67 8.99 -14.97
N LEU A 339 6.38 9.15 -15.25
CA LEU A 339 5.90 10.21 -16.11
C LEU A 339 4.54 10.77 -15.66
N ASP A 340 4.33 12.07 -15.80
CA ASP A 340 2.98 12.63 -15.86
C ASP A 340 2.36 12.43 -17.25
N ASP A 341 1.70 11.30 -17.44
CA ASP A 341 1.07 10.93 -18.71
C ASP A 341 0.04 11.97 -19.22
N ARG A 342 -0.55 12.74 -18.31
CA ARG A 342 -1.62 13.70 -18.66
C ARG A 342 -1.05 14.95 -19.32
N ASN A 343 0.19 15.32 -18.99
CA ASN A 343 0.76 16.62 -19.37
C ASN A 343 2.08 16.51 -20.15
N HIS A 344 2.87 15.45 -19.97
CA HIS A 344 4.17 15.34 -20.63
C HIS A 344 4.01 14.82 -22.09
N PRO A 345 4.64 15.46 -23.10
CA PRO A 345 4.44 15.11 -24.51
C PRO A 345 4.92 13.70 -24.88
N ASP A 346 5.92 13.14 -24.18
CA ASP A 346 6.46 11.81 -24.49
C ASP A 346 5.43 10.68 -24.28
N ALA A 347 4.39 10.93 -23.47
CA ALA A 347 3.26 10.01 -23.28
C ALA A 347 2.55 9.68 -24.61
N LYS A 348 2.63 10.58 -25.60
CA LYS A 348 2.02 10.43 -26.94
C LYS A 348 3.02 10.07 -28.04
N ALA A 349 4.31 10.03 -27.73
CA ALA A 349 5.38 9.82 -28.71
C ALA A 349 5.71 8.33 -28.95
N GLY A 350 5.24 7.45 -28.07
CA GLY A 350 5.44 6.00 -28.18
C GLY A 350 4.42 5.28 -29.06
N VAL A 351 4.56 3.95 -29.14
CA VAL A 351 3.60 3.05 -29.80
C VAL A 351 2.69 2.43 -28.73
N GLY A 352 1.38 2.58 -28.88
CA GLY A 352 0.40 1.96 -27.96
C GLY A 352 0.57 2.40 -26.50
N GLY A 353 1.14 3.57 -26.24
CA GLY A 353 1.39 4.07 -24.89
C GLY A 353 2.64 3.50 -24.19
N ASN A 354 3.56 2.87 -24.92
CA ASN A 354 4.79 2.27 -24.36
C ASN A 354 5.82 3.25 -23.78
N ARG A 355 5.52 4.55 -23.74
CA ARG A 355 6.32 5.59 -23.06
C ARG A 355 5.61 6.22 -21.87
N THR A 356 4.52 5.61 -21.41
CA THR A 356 3.74 6.10 -20.27
C THR A 356 4.19 5.48 -18.95
N LEU A 357 3.82 6.13 -17.84
CA LEU A 357 4.13 5.73 -16.46
C LEU A 357 3.96 4.23 -16.21
N ALA A 358 4.92 3.61 -15.53
CA ALA A 358 4.95 2.19 -15.17
C ALA A 358 5.04 1.20 -16.34
N GLY A 359 5.32 1.68 -17.55
CA GLY A 359 5.70 0.85 -18.69
C GLY A 359 7.20 0.50 -18.68
N LEU A 360 7.57 -0.48 -19.51
CA LEU A 360 8.95 -0.69 -19.91
C LEU A 360 9.24 0.25 -21.08
N TYR A 361 9.95 1.34 -20.80
CA TYR A 361 10.08 2.49 -21.72
C TYR A 361 10.42 2.06 -23.15
N ASP A 362 9.60 2.53 -24.11
CA ASP A 362 9.72 2.30 -25.56
C ASP A 362 9.61 0.82 -26.01
N LEU A 363 9.32 -0.10 -25.09
CA LEU A 363 9.22 -1.53 -25.35
C LEU A 363 7.81 -2.05 -25.05
N ILE A 364 7.34 -1.97 -23.80
CA ILE A 364 6.07 -2.60 -23.38
C ILE A 364 5.20 -1.56 -22.65
N ALA A 365 3.99 -1.35 -23.17
CA ALA A 365 3.00 -0.46 -22.56
C ALA A 365 2.40 -1.06 -21.27
N PRO A 366 2.19 -0.23 -20.24
CA PRO A 366 1.60 -0.68 -18.99
C PRO A 366 0.13 -1.05 -19.17
N GLN A 367 -0.33 -2.09 -18.47
CA GLN A 367 -1.73 -2.44 -18.29
C GLN A 367 -2.21 -2.11 -16.88
N ASN A 368 -3.54 -2.06 -16.66
CA ASN A 368 -4.15 -1.94 -15.31
C ASN A 368 -3.61 -0.79 -14.44
N LYS A 369 -3.12 0.28 -15.07
CA LYS A 369 -2.44 1.39 -14.38
C LYS A 369 -3.36 2.10 -13.40
N ARG A 370 -2.90 2.22 -12.15
CA ARG A 370 -3.55 2.98 -11.08
C ARG A 370 -2.60 4.04 -10.56
N ASP A 371 -2.52 5.13 -11.29
CA ASP A 371 -1.74 6.30 -10.92
C ASP A 371 -2.50 7.16 -9.88
N ASN A 372 -1.84 7.48 -8.77
CA ASN A 372 -2.39 8.35 -7.73
C ASN A 372 -2.39 9.83 -8.15
N GLY A 373 -1.60 10.21 -9.16
CA GLY A 373 -1.57 11.54 -9.74
C GLY A 373 -0.43 12.42 -9.24
N ILE A 374 -0.48 13.67 -9.70
CA ILE A 374 0.52 14.71 -9.45
C ILE A 374 0.63 15.00 -7.96
N ASP A 375 1.86 15.15 -7.46
CA ASP A 375 2.17 15.49 -6.07
C ASP A 375 1.64 14.50 -5.01
N ILE A 376 1.19 13.31 -5.43
CA ILE A 376 0.79 12.21 -4.55
C ILE A 376 1.81 11.07 -4.69
N TRP A 377 2.14 10.44 -3.56
CA TRP A 377 3.06 9.31 -3.54
C TRP A 377 2.45 8.10 -4.28
N ASN A 378 3.28 7.49 -5.11
CA ASN A 378 3.06 6.24 -5.81
C ASN A 378 4.16 5.25 -5.40
N ARG A 379 3.89 3.95 -5.52
CA ARG A 379 4.85 2.88 -5.24
C ARG A 379 5.12 2.07 -6.50
N ALA A 380 6.37 2.06 -6.94
CA ALA A 380 6.89 1.13 -7.94
C ALA A 380 7.42 -0.13 -7.26
N THR A 381 7.09 -1.30 -7.80
CA THR A 381 7.78 -2.56 -7.49
C THR A 381 8.33 -3.17 -8.77
N ILE A 382 9.62 -3.51 -8.77
CA ILE A 382 10.30 -4.18 -9.89
C ILE A 382 10.83 -5.51 -9.37
N VAL A 383 10.34 -6.60 -9.97
CA VAL A 383 10.77 -7.97 -9.64
C VAL A 383 11.61 -8.47 -10.80
N VAL A 384 12.85 -8.87 -10.53
CA VAL A 384 13.73 -9.57 -11.47
C VAL A 384 14.05 -10.94 -10.89
N ASN A 385 13.55 -11.99 -11.55
CA ASN A 385 13.82 -13.38 -11.18
C ASN A 385 14.35 -14.14 -12.39
N GLY A 386 15.67 -14.24 -12.50
CA GLY A 386 16.33 -14.72 -13.71
C GLY A 386 16.00 -13.83 -14.90
N ASN A 387 15.43 -14.44 -15.94
CA ASN A 387 15.01 -13.71 -17.15
C ASN A 387 13.64 -13.06 -17.02
N LYS A 388 12.81 -13.50 -16.07
CA LYS A 388 11.45 -12.98 -15.88
C LYS A 388 11.51 -11.67 -15.10
N VAL A 389 10.85 -10.65 -15.64
CA VAL A 389 10.77 -9.32 -15.04
C VAL A 389 9.32 -8.85 -14.96
N GLN A 390 8.96 -8.22 -13.85
CA GLN A 390 7.65 -7.63 -13.65
C GLN A 390 7.74 -6.20 -13.13
N HIS A 391 6.80 -5.35 -13.56
CA HIS A 391 6.56 -4.02 -13.00
C HIS A 391 5.20 -4.00 -12.32
N TRP A 392 5.14 -3.33 -11.17
CA TRP A 392 3.91 -3.08 -10.44
C TRP A 392 3.83 -1.62 -10.04
N LEU A 393 2.65 -1.01 -10.20
CA LEU A 393 2.32 0.33 -9.73
C LEU A 393 1.19 0.23 -8.72
N ASN A 394 1.42 0.71 -7.49
CA ASN A 394 0.41 0.75 -6.42
C ASN A 394 -0.31 -0.61 -6.22
N GLY A 395 0.47 -1.69 -6.21
CA GLY A 395 -0.03 -3.05 -6.04
C GLY A 395 -0.61 -3.71 -7.30
N MET A 396 -0.67 -3.00 -8.44
CA MET A 396 -1.18 -3.53 -9.70
C MET A 396 -0.05 -3.89 -10.65
N MET A 397 0.00 -5.13 -11.14
CA MET A 397 0.97 -5.51 -12.17
C MET A 397 0.67 -4.77 -13.47
N THR A 398 1.67 -4.07 -14.01
CA THR A 398 1.55 -3.27 -15.22
C THR A 398 2.29 -3.88 -16.41
N VAL A 399 3.40 -4.57 -16.18
CA VAL A 399 4.22 -5.20 -17.22
C VAL A 399 4.76 -6.53 -16.71
N GLU A 400 4.80 -7.53 -17.59
CA GLU A 400 5.53 -8.79 -17.40
C GLU A 400 6.24 -9.17 -18.70
N TYR A 401 7.50 -9.58 -18.63
CA TYR A 401 8.27 -10.04 -19.79
C TYR A 401 9.39 -11.01 -19.43
N GLU A 402 9.94 -11.68 -20.43
CA GLU A 402 11.08 -12.59 -20.29
C GLU A 402 12.22 -12.21 -21.24
N ARG A 403 13.38 -11.89 -20.67
CA ARG A 403 14.59 -11.47 -21.39
C ARG A 403 15.29 -12.62 -22.09
N GLY A 404 16.08 -12.31 -23.11
CA GLY A 404 16.92 -13.27 -23.85
C GLY A 404 16.16 -14.22 -24.78
N THR A 405 14.83 -14.18 -24.78
CA THR A 405 13.97 -14.90 -25.73
C THR A 405 14.03 -14.29 -27.13
N ASP A 406 13.61 -15.02 -28.16
CA ASP A 406 13.54 -14.47 -29.53
C ASP A 406 12.52 -13.32 -29.61
N ALA A 407 11.39 -13.44 -28.89
CA ALA A 407 10.41 -12.38 -28.76
C ALA A 407 11.00 -11.10 -28.13
N TRP A 408 11.85 -11.25 -27.10
CA TRP A 408 12.58 -10.12 -26.51
C TRP A 408 13.52 -9.45 -27.52
N LYS A 409 14.33 -10.25 -28.23
CA LYS A 409 15.28 -9.72 -29.22
C LYS A 409 14.58 -8.99 -30.35
N GLU A 410 13.46 -9.54 -30.84
CA GLU A 410 12.63 -8.89 -31.86
C GLU A 410 12.03 -7.58 -31.37
N LEU A 411 11.54 -7.55 -30.11
CA LEU A 411 11.01 -6.35 -29.49
C LEU A 411 12.08 -5.25 -29.39
N VAL A 412 13.28 -5.60 -28.92
CA VAL A 412 14.42 -4.67 -28.82
C VAL A 412 14.83 -4.14 -30.20
N ALA A 413 14.90 -5.00 -31.22
CA ALA A 413 15.29 -4.61 -32.58
C ALA A 413 14.33 -3.59 -33.23
N LYS A 414 13.08 -3.50 -32.75
CA LYS A 414 12.08 -2.53 -33.22
C LYS A 414 12.01 -1.24 -32.37
N SER A 415 12.77 -1.18 -31.27
CA SER A 415 12.76 -0.06 -30.32
C SER A 415 13.87 0.97 -30.58
N LYS A 416 13.92 2.02 -29.76
CA LYS A 416 15.05 2.98 -29.71
C LYS A 416 16.38 2.32 -29.36
N PHE A 417 16.36 1.13 -28.74
CA PHE A 417 17.55 0.41 -28.29
C PHE A 417 18.14 -0.53 -29.36
N LYS A 418 17.61 -0.52 -30.59
CA LYS A 418 18.08 -1.38 -31.69
C LYS A 418 19.59 -1.29 -32.01
N THR A 419 20.23 -0.18 -31.64
CA THR A 419 21.67 0.06 -31.83
C THR A 419 22.51 -0.25 -30.58
N SER A 420 21.91 -0.83 -29.53
CA SER A 420 22.57 -1.24 -28.29
C SER A 420 22.69 -2.77 -28.25
N PRO A 421 23.82 -3.36 -28.71
CA PRO A 421 24.00 -4.81 -28.69
C PRO A 421 23.83 -5.38 -27.29
N GLY A 422 23.05 -6.46 -27.15
CA GLY A 422 22.81 -7.10 -25.85
C GLY A 422 22.00 -6.26 -24.85
N PHE A 423 21.22 -5.27 -25.31
CA PHE A 423 20.40 -4.42 -24.44
C PHE A 423 19.54 -5.26 -23.48
N GLY A 424 19.67 -4.97 -22.18
CA GLY A 424 18.92 -5.64 -21.11
C GLY A 424 19.35 -7.09 -20.85
N GLU A 425 20.39 -7.62 -21.51
CA GLU A 425 20.81 -9.02 -21.36
C GLU A 425 21.98 -9.22 -20.38
N VAL A 426 22.49 -8.16 -19.76
CA VAL A 426 23.49 -8.28 -18.68
C VAL A 426 22.90 -9.11 -17.51
N GLN A 427 23.76 -9.93 -16.89
CA GLN A 427 23.33 -10.77 -15.78
C GLN A 427 23.11 -9.98 -14.48
N GLU A 428 23.92 -8.96 -14.26
CA GLU A 428 23.78 -8.05 -13.14
C GLU A 428 23.99 -6.60 -13.59
N GLY A 429 23.34 -5.67 -12.90
CA GLY A 429 23.51 -4.26 -13.17
C GLY A 429 23.07 -3.40 -12.00
N ARG A 430 23.29 -2.11 -12.12
CA ARG A 430 22.94 -1.11 -11.10
C ARG A 430 21.47 -0.75 -11.20
N ILE A 431 20.94 -0.26 -10.08
CA ILE A 431 19.68 0.49 -10.05
C ILE A 431 20.02 1.96 -10.31
N LEU A 432 19.22 2.65 -11.12
CA LEU A 432 19.41 4.05 -11.48
C LEU A 432 18.14 4.85 -11.21
N LEU A 433 18.30 6.06 -10.68
CA LEU A 433 17.25 7.08 -10.65
C LEU A 433 17.63 8.20 -11.63
N GLN A 434 16.71 8.52 -12.54
CA GLN A 434 16.99 9.42 -13.65
C GLN A 434 16.77 10.88 -13.27
N ASP A 435 17.72 11.73 -13.64
CA ASP A 435 17.53 13.18 -13.69
C ASP A 435 17.18 13.57 -15.14
N HIS A 436 15.90 13.78 -15.40
CA HIS A 436 15.40 14.27 -16.69
C HIS A 436 15.07 15.77 -16.65
N GLY A 437 15.58 16.51 -15.66
CA GLY A 437 15.38 17.95 -15.52
C GLY A 437 14.06 18.38 -14.87
N ASP A 438 13.23 17.43 -14.45
CA ASP A 438 11.95 17.69 -13.76
C ASP A 438 12.00 17.26 -12.30
N LYS A 439 11.19 17.91 -11.46
CA LYS A 439 11.09 17.59 -10.03
C LYS A 439 10.37 16.27 -9.81
N VAL A 440 11.13 15.27 -9.35
CA VAL A 440 10.64 13.97 -8.89
C VAL A 440 11.30 13.64 -7.55
N SER A 441 10.50 13.22 -6.59
CA SER A 441 10.91 12.86 -5.23
C SER A 441 10.82 11.35 -5.04
N PHE A 442 11.73 10.78 -4.27
CA PHE A 442 11.85 9.36 -3.96
C PHE A 442 12.04 9.13 -2.46
N LYS A 443 11.48 8.05 -1.94
CA LYS A 443 11.74 7.52 -0.60
C LYS A 443 11.49 6.01 -0.56
N ASN A 444 11.74 5.37 0.58
CA ASN A 444 11.44 3.95 0.79
C ASN A 444 12.11 3.04 -0.24
N ILE A 445 13.31 3.44 -0.68
CA ILE A 445 14.07 2.70 -1.70
C ILE A 445 14.71 1.51 -1.00
N LYS A 446 14.14 0.33 -1.20
CA LYS A 446 14.58 -0.91 -0.56
C LYS A 446 14.62 -2.06 -1.54
N ILE A 447 15.54 -2.98 -1.31
CA ILE A 447 15.79 -4.12 -2.19
C ILE A 447 16.02 -5.38 -1.37
N ARG A 448 15.53 -6.52 -1.86
CA ARG A 448 15.95 -7.86 -1.42
C ARG A 448 16.47 -8.66 -2.59
N SER A 449 17.47 -9.49 -2.37
CA SER A 449 17.92 -10.46 -3.38
C SER A 449 16.98 -11.67 -3.39
N LEU A 450 16.77 -12.28 -4.56
CA LEU A 450 15.88 -13.45 -4.75
C LEU A 450 16.64 -14.74 -5.07
#